data_AF-A0A6N7BKJ3-F1
#
_entry.id   AF-A0A6N7BKJ3-F1
#
_cell.length_a   1.000
_cell.length_b   1.000
_cell.length_c   1.000
_cell.angle_alpha   90.00
_cell.angle_beta   90.00
_cell.angle_gamma   90.00
#
_symmetry.space_group_name_H-M   'P 1'
#
loop_
_entity.id
_entity.type
_entity.pdbx_description
1 polymer ?
#
loop_
_entity_poly.entity_id
_entity_poly.type
_entity_poly.pdbx_seq_one_letter_code
_entity_poly.pdbx_strand_id
1 'polypeptide(L)'
;MSHEHHHNHSHAHGLNTTTGRLFTTMALNFVITIVQVIGGIFSNSLALISDALHNLSDGVSIIISYFAIQLKKKDSSYKHTFGLKRAEILAAVINASALIVIYAFLFYEAVKRFMNPEEIEPLTMSIVAAIGLVANIIGTLLLKRDSKDSLNIRSAYMHLLSDSVSSVAVILGAIAIALWKINWIDPVLTLLIGIYIVRESYVILSEAIHVLMEGTPPQIDVEKIQEEVEKFSEVDDFHHVHVWMVGENDVHLEAHVNITDMKISESNELRARIEKMLDDKFGIHHVTLQFECNQCPDVGLLGKHK
;
A
#
# COMPACT_ATOMS: atom_id res chain seq x y z
N MET A 1 -17.25 24.17 -52.22
CA MET A 1 -17.77 22.91 -51.66
C MET A 1 -17.42 22.92 -50.19
N SER A 2 -18.44 23.07 -49.34
CA SER A 2 -18.36 23.09 -47.88
C SER A 2 -18.26 21.67 -47.35
N HIS A 3 -17.23 21.40 -46.53
CA HIS A 3 -17.17 20.18 -45.74
C HIS A 3 -17.44 20.53 -44.27
N GLU A 4 -18.61 20.12 -43.80
CA GLU A 4 -18.97 20.07 -42.39
C GLU A 4 -18.17 18.94 -41.72
N HIS A 5 -17.43 19.28 -40.67
CA HIS A 5 -16.88 18.30 -39.75
C HIS A 5 -17.76 18.22 -38.51
N HIS A 6 -18.62 17.21 -38.48
CA HIS A 6 -19.25 16.72 -37.26
C HIS A 6 -18.18 16.01 -36.41
N HIS A 7 -17.76 16.62 -35.29
CA HIS A 7 -17.02 15.92 -34.25
C HIS A 7 -17.87 15.78 -32.99
N ASN A 8 -18.13 14.51 -32.70
CA ASN A 8 -18.88 13.97 -31.58
C ASN A 8 -18.31 14.44 -30.23
N HIS A 9 -19.17 14.93 -29.35
CA HIS A 9 -18.86 15.23 -27.96
C HIS A 9 -18.77 13.94 -27.14
N SER A 10 -17.55 13.42 -26.90
CA SER A 10 -17.32 12.34 -25.94
C SER A 10 -16.80 12.90 -24.61
N HIS A 11 -17.74 13.08 -23.68
CA HIS A 11 -17.63 13.03 -22.21
C HIS A 11 -16.28 13.33 -21.53
N ALA A 12 -15.97 14.62 -21.33
CA ALA A 12 -14.98 15.09 -20.34
C ALA A 12 -15.58 15.35 -18.93
N HIS A 13 -16.79 14.85 -18.65
CA HIS A 13 -17.51 15.10 -17.38
C HIS A 13 -17.27 14.06 -16.26
N GLY A 14 -16.46 13.02 -16.49
CA GLY A 14 -16.28 11.89 -15.54
C GLY A 14 -15.13 12.03 -14.53
N LEU A 15 -14.00 12.60 -14.94
CA LEU A 15 -12.79 12.60 -14.10
C LEU A 15 -12.88 13.60 -12.93
N ASN A 16 -13.46 14.79 -13.15
CA ASN A 16 -13.61 15.80 -12.11
C ASN A 16 -14.65 15.39 -11.03
N THR A 17 -15.68 14.63 -11.40
CA THR A 17 -16.72 14.19 -10.47
C THR A 17 -16.24 13.05 -9.58
N THR A 18 -15.42 12.15 -10.11
CA THR A 18 -14.83 11.02 -9.38
C THR A 18 -13.82 11.49 -8.33
N THR A 19 -12.90 12.37 -8.69
CA THR A 19 -11.95 12.99 -7.75
C THR A 19 -12.67 13.80 -6.67
N GLY A 20 -13.74 14.51 -7.05
CA GLY A 20 -14.60 15.23 -6.10
C GLY A 20 -15.26 14.29 -5.08
N ARG A 21 -15.83 13.16 -5.51
CA ARG A 21 -16.43 12.15 -4.63
C ARG A 21 -15.42 11.53 -3.67
N LEU A 22 -14.21 11.23 -4.16
CA LEU A 22 -13.12 10.72 -3.33
C LEU A 22 -12.76 11.72 -2.23
N PHE A 23 -12.58 13.00 -2.59
CA PHE A 23 -12.27 14.06 -1.63
C PHE A 23 -13.40 14.27 -0.62
N THR A 24 -14.67 14.28 -1.06
CA THR A 24 -15.82 14.35 -0.15
C THR A 24 -15.85 13.18 0.81
N THR A 25 -15.55 11.96 0.34
CA THR A 25 -15.51 10.76 1.18
C THR A 25 -14.38 10.84 2.21
N MET A 26 -13.20 11.32 1.83
CA MET A 26 -12.08 11.56 2.75
C MET A 26 -12.41 12.62 3.80
N ALA A 27 -12.98 13.76 3.39
CA ALA A 27 -13.36 14.82 4.30
C ALA A 27 -14.44 14.35 5.29
N LEU A 28 -15.40 13.57 4.80
CA LEU A 28 -16.42 12.93 5.63
C LEU A 28 -15.75 12.02 6.68
N ASN A 29 -14.85 11.12 6.26
CA ASN A 29 -14.15 10.21 7.17
C ASN A 29 -13.43 10.97 8.29
N PHE A 30 -12.66 12.02 7.96
CA PHE A 30 -11.97 12.85 8.95
C PHE A 30 -12.91 13.49 9.99
N VAL A 31 -14.07 14.01 9.55
CA VAL A 31 -15.04 14.60 10.48
C VAL A 31 -15.59 13.55 11.43
N ILE A 32 -15.86 12.35 10.92
CA ILE A 32 -16.40 11.25 11.73
C ILE A 32 -15.37 10.70 12.69
N THR A 33 -14.12 10.58 12.27
CA THR A 33 -13.00 10.23 13.16
C THR A 33 -13.01 11.10 14.41
N ILE A 34 -13.19 12.43 14.26
CA ILE A 34 -13.26 13.35 15.40
C ILE A 34 -14.47 13.03 16.29
N VAL A 35 -15.63 12.77 15.69
CA VAL A 35 -16.86 12.38 16.42
C VAL A 35 -16.65 11.05 17.16
N GLN A 36 -15.95 10.08 16.56
CA GLN A 36 -15.65 8.78 17.15
C GLN A 36 -14.62 8.86 18.28
N VAL A 37 -13.58 9.70 18.15
CA VAL A 37 -12.63 9.95 19.26
C VAL A 37 -13.39 10.54 20.46
N ILE A 38 -14.17 11.59 20.23
CA ILE A 38 -14.94 12.27 21.29
C ILE A 38 -15.97 11.30 21.91
N GLY A 39 -16.70 10.58 21.06
CA GLY A 39 -17.69 9.59 21.46
C GLY A 39 -17.08 8.40 22.20
N GLY A 40 -15.90 7.94 21.81
CA GLY A 40 -15.16 6.86 22.46
C GLY A 40 -14.72 7.24 23.87
N ILE A 41 -14.25 8.47 24.05
CA ILE A 41 -13.91 9.00 25.37
C ILE A 41 -15.17 9.14 26.24
N PHE A 42 -16.26 9.73 25.73
CA PHE A 42 -17.49 9.90 26.51
C PHE A 42 -18.21 8.59 26.84
N SER A 43 -18.21 7.63 25.92
CA SER A 43 -18.79 6.30 26.15
C SER A 43 -17.88 5.38 26.96
N ASN A 44 -16.63 5.80 27.19
CA ASN A 44 -15.59 4.95 27.76
C ASN A 44 -15.42 3.64 26.98
N SER A 45 -15.52 3.64 25.63
CA SER A 45 -15.42 2.45 24.77
C SER A 45 -14.06 2.39 24.08
N LEU A 46 -13.30 1.31 24.30
CA LEU A 46 -12.06 1.07 23.57
C LEU A 46 -12.32 0.66 22.13
N ALA A 47 -13.43 -0.02 21.83
CA ALA A 47 -13.73 -0.44 20.47
C ALA A 47 -13.99 0.76 19.57
N LEU A 48 -14.67 1.80 20.09
CA LEU A 48 -14.92 3.04 19.36
C LEU A 48 -13.64 3.88 19.21
N ILE A 49 -12.77 3.92 20.23
CA ILE A 49 -11.45 4.56 20.14
C ILE A 49 -10.57 3.83 19.12
N SER A 50 -10.59 2.50 19.08
CA SER A 50 -9.87 1.68 18.11
C SER A 50 -10.27 2.04 16.69
N ASP A 51 -11.57 2.02 16.38
CA ASP A 51 -12.09 2.39 15.05
C ASP A 51 -11.70 3.82 14.67
N ALA A 52 -11.79 4.76 15.62
CA ALA A 52 -11.37 6.15 15.40
C ALA A 52 -9.87 6.29 15.10
N LEU A 53 -9.00 5.59 15.84
CA LEU A 53 -7.55 5.67 15.66
C LEU A 53 -7.10 5.04 14.34
N HIS A 54 -7.77 3.98 13.89
CA HIS A 54 -7.56 3.42 12.55
C HIS A 54 -7.91 4.45 11.47
N ASN A 55 -9.13 5.00 11.50
CA ASN A 55 -9.59 5.99 10.52
C ASN A 55 -8.72 7.26 10.53
N LEU A 56 -8.22 7.66 11.71
CA LEU A 56 -7.28 8.76 11.83
C LEU A 56 -5.94 8.45 11.14
N SER A 57 -5.40 7.24 11.38
CA SER A 57 -4.14 6.80 10.76
C SER A 57 -4.26 6.79 9.24
N ASP A 58 -5.38 6.31 8.69
CA ASP A 58 -5.61 6.29 7.24
C ASP A 58 -5.69 7.71 6.67
N GLY A 59 -6.41 8.61 7.36
CA GLY A 59 -6.46 10.02 7.00
C GLY A 59 -5.08 10.68 7.01
N VAL A 60 -4.28 10.46 8.05
CA VAL A 60 -2.92 10.97 8.15
C VAL A 60 -2.02 10.36 7.08
N SER A 61 -2.15 9.07 6.81
CA SER A 61 -1.40 8.37 5.75
C SER A 61 -1.64 9.01 4.40
N ILE A 62 -2.87 9.36 4.05
CA ILE A 62 -3.20 10.06 2.80
C ILE A 62 -2.46 11.41 2.70
N ILE A 63 -2.40 12.17 3.80
CA ILE A 63 -1.68 13.45 3.83
C ILE A 63 -0.19 13.21 3.60
N ILE A 64 0.41 12.23 4.28
CA ILE A 64 1.83 11.90 4.12
C ILE A 64 2.10 11.41 2.70
N SER A 65 1.26 10.53 2.14
CA SER A 65 1.34 10.06 0.76
C SER A 65 1.25 11.20 -0.24
N TYR A 66 0.37 12.19 -0.03
CA TYR A 66 0.32 13.39 -0.87
C TYR A 66 1.66 14.13 -0.87
N PHE A 67 2.27 14.36 0.29
CA PHE A 67 3.59 14.99 0.36
C PHE A 67 4.68 14.11 -0.27
N ALA A 68 4.63 12.79 -0.08
CA ALA A 68 5.57 11.85 -0.70
C ALA A 68 5.50 11.89 -2.23
N ILE A 69 4.29 11.93 -2.80
CA ILE A 69 4.07 12.10 -4.25
C ILE A 69 4.67 13.42 -4.75
N GLN A 70 4.51 14.51 -3.98
CA GLN A 70 5.08 15.81 -4.34
C GLN A 70 6.62 15.78 -4.27
N LEU A 71 7.20 15.04 -3.32
CA LEU A 71 8.65 14.82 -3.25
C LEU A 71 9.16 13.96 -4.41
N LYS A 72 8.40 12.96 -4.85
CA LYS A 72 8.73 12.09 -6.01
C LYS A 72 8.80 12.87 -7.33
N LYS A 73 8.00 13.94 -7.48
CA LYS A 73 8.05 14.84 -8.65
C LYS A 73 9.32 15.70 -8.71
N LYS A 74 10.13 15.73 -7.65
CA LYS A 74 11.38 16.47 -7.64
C LYS A 74 12.43 15.68 -8.41
N ASP A 75 13.04 16.32 -9.41
CA ASP A 75 14.10 15.72 -10.23
C ASP A 75 15.28 15.22 -9.38
N SER A 76 16.01 14.26 -9.93
CA SER A 76 17.27 13.77 -9.38
C SER A 76 18.23 14.93 -9.12
N SER A 77 18.97 14.85 -8.02
CA SER A 77 20.00 15.84 -7.68
C SER A 77 21.34 15.15 -7.43
N TYR A 78 22.45 15.88 -7.42
CA TYR A 78 23.76 15.30 -7.09
C TYR A 78 23.81 14.64 -5.71
N LYS A 79 22.93 15.03 -4.77
CA LYS A 79 22.80 14.38 -3.45
C LYS A 79 21.84 13.19 -3.44
N HIS A 80 20.91 13.14 -4.38
CA HIS A 80 19.89 12.09 -4.51
C HIS A 80 19.79 11.70 -5.98
N THR A 81 20.70 10.82 -6.43
CA THR A 81 20.87 10.44 -7.84
C THR A 81 19.64 9.72 -8.39
N PHE A 82 18.95 8.93 -7.57
CA PHE A 82 17.66 8.32 -7.91
C PHE A 82 16.44 9.20 -7.58
N GLY A 83 16.66 10.43 -7.12
CA GLY A 83 15.61 11.30 -6.59
C GLY A 83 15.09 10.84 -5.22
N LEU A 84 13.87 11.28 -4.86
CA LEU A 84 13.24 10.98 -3.57
C LEU A 84 12.17 9.88 -3.69
N LYS A 85 12.38 8.91 -4.57
CA LYS A 85 11.42 7.84 -4.88
C LYS A 85 11.06 6.97 -3.67
N ARG A 86 11.99 6.77 -2.72
CA ARG A 86 11.77 6.01 -1.47
C ARG A 86 10.96 6.76 -0.40
N ALA A 87 10.59 8.02 -0.59
CA ALA A 87 9.83 8.79 0.41
C ALA A 87 8.46 8.18 0.72
N GLU A 88 7.81 7.58 -0.27
CA GLU A 88 6.52 6.89 -0.13
C GLU A 88 6.64 5.61 0.70
N ILE A 89 7.71 4.84 0.49
CA ILE A 89 8.00 3.63 1.26
C ILE A 89 8.28 3.98 2.73
N LEU A 90 9.05 5.05 2.97
CA LEU A 90 9.31 5.54 4.34
C LEU A 90 8.02 6.01 5.03
N ALA A 91 7.13 6.68 4.30
CA ALA A 91 5.82 7.07 4.81
C ALA A 91 5.00 5.84 5.25
N ALA A 92 4.98 4.79 4.43
CA ALA A 92 4.28 3.54 4.74
C ALA A 92 4.86 2.86 5.99
N VAL A 93 6.19 2.79 6.13
CA VAL A 93 6.85 2.24 7.33
C VAL A 93 6.44 3.01 8.59
N ILE A 94 6.49 4.34 8.54
CA ILE A 94 6.14 5.19 9.69
C ILE A 94 4.67 4.99 10.09
N ASN A 95 3.76 5.01 9.11
CA ASN A 95 2.33 4.84 9.37
C ASN A 95 2.02 3.46 9.95
N ALA A 96 2.49 2.39 9.30
CA ALA A 96 2.24 1.01 9.75
C ALA A 96 2.85 0.74 11.13
N SER A 97 4.06 1.25 11.40
CA SER A 97 4.71 1.11 12.72
C SER A 97 3.94 1.87 13.81
N ALA A 98 3.49 3.09 13.53
CA ALA A 98 2.69 3.87 14.48
C ALA A 98 1.39 3.14 14.84
N LEU A 99 0.70 2.57 13.84
CA LEU A 99 -0.53 1.84 14.04
C LEU A 99 -0.30 0.59 14.91
N ILE A 100 0.75 -0.19 14.64
CA ILE A 100 1.13 -1.35 15.48
C ILE A 100 1.38 -0.94 16.94
N VAL A 101 2.08 0.17 17.18
CA VAL A 101 2.33 0.68 18.54
C VAL A 101 1.04 1.11 19.23
N ILE A 102 0.16 1.82 18.52
CA ILE A 102 -1.16 2.22 19.03
C ILE A 102 -1.97 0.98 19.43
N TYR A 103 -1.99 -0.05 18.60
CA TYR A 103 -2.74 -1.27 18.89
C TYR A 103 -2.14 -2.11 20.00
N ALA A 104 -0.81 -2.12 20.16
CA ALA A 104 -0.17 -2.74 21.32
C ALA A 104 -0.65 -2.08 22.64
N PHE A 105 -0.80 -0.75 22.64
CA PHE A 105 -1.39 -0.03 23.78
C PHE A 105 -2.88 -0.37 24.00
N LEU A 106 -3.67 -0.41 22.92
CA LEU A 106 -5.10 -0.77 23.03
C LEU A 106 -5.31 -2.21 23.51
N PHE A 107 -4.45 -3.15 23.10
CA PHE A 107 -4.48 -4.52 23.61
C PHE A 107 -4.18 -4.58 25.10
N TYR A 108 -3.19 -3.81 25.56
CA TYR A 108 -2.89 -3.71 26.98
C TYR A 108 -4.09 -3.17 27.78
N GLU A 109 -4.73 -2.09 27.34
CA GLU A 109 -5.92 -1.54 28.01
C GLU A 109 -7.12 -2.49 27.92
N ALA A 110 -7.32 -3.19 26.78
CA ALA A 110 -8.39 -4.17 26.64
C ALA A 110 -8.22 -5.34 27.61
N VAL A 111 -7.01 -5.90 27.75
CA VAL A 111 -6.72 -6.97 28.72
C VAL A 111 -6.96 -6.48 30.16
N LYS A 112 -6.51 -5.26 30.48
CA LYS A 112 -6.73 -4.65 31.80
C LYS A 112 -8.23 -4.48 32.11
N ARG A 113 -9.03 -4.03 31.14
CA ARG A 113 -10.50 -3.92 31.27
C ARG A 113 -11.22 -5.26 31.31
N PHE A 114 -10.66 -6.28 30.68
CA PHE A 114 -11.19 -7.63 30.79
C PHE A 114 -11.03 -8.17 32.22
N MET A 115 -9.90 -7.86 32.87
CA MET A 115 -9.65 -8.23 34.27
C MET A 115 -10.40 -7.35 35.28
N ASN A 116 -10.57 -6.06 34.97
CA ASN A 116 -11.27 -5.09 35.80
C ASN A 116 -12.31 -4.35 34.95
N PRO A 117 -13.54 -4.89 34.83
CA PRO A 117 -14.57 -4.31 33.98
C PRO A 117 -14.90 -2.87 34.38
N GLU A 118 -14.74 -1.96 33.42
CA GLU A 118 -15.18 -0.57 33.55
C GLU A 118 -16.60 -0.43 33.00
N GLU A 119 -17.34 0.56 33.51
CA GLU A 119 -18.65 0.89 32.93
C GLU A 119 -18.49 1.57 31.57
N ILE A 120 -19.33 1.15 30.63
CA ILE A 120 -19.42 1.69 29.28
C ILE A 120 -20.80 2.29 29.14
N GLU A 121 -20.90 3.44 28.48
CA GLU A 121 -22.17 4.10 28.19
C GLU A 121 -22.68 3.64 26.81
N PRO A 122 -23.57 2.63 26.75
CA PRO A 122 -23.88 1.93 25.50
C PRO A 122 -24.71 2.77 24.53
N LEU A 123 -25.41 3.82 25.00
CA LEU A 123 -26.20 4.68 24.14
C LEU A 123 -25.29 5.58 23.30
N THR A 124 -24.33 6.29 23.91
CA THR A 124 -23.33 7.05 23.16
C THR A 124 -22.52 6.14 22.24
N MET A 125 -22.08 4.97 22.73
CA MET A 125 -21.36 3.99 21.90
C MET A 125 -22.18 3.60 20.64
N SER A 126 -23.47 3.26 20.81
CA SER A 126 -24.35 2.89 19.69
C SER A 126 -24.58 4.05 18.71
N ILE A 127 -24.89 5.25 19.23
CA ILE A 127 -25.20 6.42 18.39
C ILE A 127 -23.98 6.79 17.53
N VAL A 128 -22.80 6.83 18.15
CA VAL A 128 -21.58 7.23 17.45
C VAL A 128 -21.15 6.17 16.44
N ALA A 129 -21.24 4.88 16.78
CA ALA A 129 -21.00 3.80 15.83
C ALA A 129 -22.01 3.81 14.67
N ALA A 130 -23.28 4.16 14.92
CA ALA A 130 -24.28 4.30 13.87
C ALA A 130 -23.99 5.49 12.94
N ILE A 131 -23.50 6.61 13.46
CA ILE A 131 -23.06 7.75 12.64
C ILE A 131 -21.90 7.33 11.73
N GLY A 132 -20.91 6.61 12.27
CA GLY A 132 -19.80 6.06 11.49
C GLY A 132 -20.28 5.10 10.39
N LEU A 133 -21.14 4.15 10.74
CA LEU A 133 -21.74 3.22 9.79
C LEU A 133 -22.47 3.94 8.64
N VAL A 134 -23.33 4.90 8.96
CA VAL A 134 -24.10 5.66 7.95
C VAL A 134 -23.16 6.34 6.97
N ALA A 135 -22.08 6.92 7.47
CA ALA A 135 -21.13 7.60 6.61
C ALA A 135 -20.27 6.67 5.78
N ASN A 136 -19.81 5.54 6.34
CA ASN A 136 -19.10 4.52 5.57
C ASN A 136 -19.98 3.95 4.47
N ILE A 137 -21.28 3.75 4.75
CA ILE A 137 -22.28 3.38 3.73
C ILE A 137 -22.43 4.46 2.67
N ILE A 138 -22.55 5.74 3.05
CA ILE A 138 -22.64 6.86 2.10
C ILE A 138 -21.39 6.88 1.20
N GLY A 139 -20.19 6.82 1.77
CA GLY A 139 -18.93 6.76 1.01
C GLY A 139 -18.88 5.54 0.07
N THR A 140 -19.25 4.37 0.57
CA THR A 140 -19.35 3.13 -0.21
C THR A 140 -20.31 3.27 -1.39
N LEU A 141 -21.48 3.88 -1.19
CA LEU A 141 -22.47 4.11 -2.25
C LEU A 141 -22.01 5.16 -3.27
N LEU A 142 -21.31 6.21 -2.82
CA LEU A 142 -20.73 7.23 -3.68
C LEU A 142 -19.66 6.64 -4.62
N LEU A 143 -18.86 5.69 -4.12
CA LEU A 143 -17.78 5.06 -4.89
C LEU A 143 -18.22 3.82 -5.67
N LYS A 144 -19.40 3.25 -5.39
CA LYS A 144 -19.88 1.98 -5.99
C LYS A 144 -19.90 1.96 -7.52
N ARG A 145 -20.22 3.09 -8.15
CA ARG A 145 -20.27 3.17 -9.61
C ARG A 145 -18.86 3.18 -10.19
N ASP A 146 -17.99 3.99 -9.59
CA ASP A 146 -16.65 4.26 -10.10
C ASP A 146 -15.65 3.13 -9.73
N SER A 147 -16.00 2.26 -8.77
CA SER A 147 -15.21 1.09 -8.36
C SER A 147 -15.14 -0.03 -9.39
N LYS A 148 -16.02 -0.03 -10.39
CA LYS A 148 -15.95 -1.00 -11.50
C LYS A 148 -14.86 -0.67 -12.51
N ASP A 149 -14.53 0.61 -12.62
CA ASP A 149 -13.70 1.15 -13.70
C ASP A 149 -12.27 1.48 -13.23
N SER A 150 -12.02 1.49 -11.91
CA SER A 150 -10.71 1.82 -11.32
C SER A 150 -10.36 0.92 -10.14
N LEU A 151 -9.18 0.29 -10.20
CA LEU A 151 -8.64 -0.52 -9.10
C LEU A 151 -8.44 0.30 -7.82
N ASN A 152 -7.99 1.56 -7.94
CA ASN A 152 -7.78 2.43 -6.79
C ASN A 152 -9.11 2.74 -6.08
N ILE A 153 -10.17 3.01 -6.85
CA ILE A 153 -11.51 3.26 -6.29
C ILE A 153 -12.11 1.97 -5.75
N ARG A 154 -11.86 0.83 -6.41
CA ARG A 154 -12.26 -0.48 -5.90
C ARG A 154 -11.61 -0.78 -4.55
N SER A 155 -10.34 -0.47 -4.38
CA SER A 155 -9.64 -0.61 -3.11
C SER A 155 -10.30 0.26 -2.02
N ALA A 156 -10.49 1.56 -2.29
CA ALA A 156 -11.17 2.46 -1.36
C ALA A 156 -12.61 2.01 -1.02
N TYR A 157 -13.36 1.50 -2.01
CA TYR A 157 -14.69 0.93 -1.80
C TYR A 157 -14.68 -0.30 -0.88
N MET A 158 -13.73 -1.22 -1.09
CA MET A 158 -13.62 -2.43 -0.26
C MET A 158 -13.20 -2.10 1.17
N HIS A 159 -12.34 -1.09 1.35
CA HIS A 159 -11.94 -0.59 2.65
C HIS A 159 -13.13 -0.02 3.44
N LEU A 160 -13.89 0.92 2.87
CA LEU A 160 -15.09 1.48 3.52
C LEU A 160 -16.17 0.41 3.83
N LEU A 161 -16.26 -0.61 2.98
CA LEU A 161 -17.14 -1.74 3.22
C LEU A 161 -16.68 -2.57 4.44
N SER A 162 -15.37 -2.78 4.58
CA SER A 162 -14.77 -3.43 5.76
C SER A 162 -15.06 -2.65 7.04
N ASP A 163 -14.91 -1.32 7.02
CA ASP A 163 -15.18 -0.46 8.18
C ASP A 163 -16.67 -0.38 8.53
N SER A 164 -17.53 -0.58 7.53
CA SER A 164 -18.96 -0.75 7.76
C SER A 164 -19.24 -2.03 8.56
N VAL A 165 -18.52 -3.12 8.28
CA VAL A 165 -18.65 -4.39 9.01
C VAL A 165 -18.16 -4.25 10.45
N SER A 166 -17.02 -3.58 10.69
CA SER A 166 -16.54 -3.29 12.05
C SER A 166 -17.56 -2.45 12.82
N SER A 167 -18.10 -1.39 12.19
CA SER A 167 -19.12 -0.52 12.78
C SER A 167 -20.38 -1.30 13.19
N VAL A 168 -20.84 -2.25 12.35
CA VAL A 168 -21.98 -3.13 12.70
C VAL A 168 -21.65 -3.98 13.92
N ALA A 169 -20.45 -4.56 14.01
CA ALA A 169 -20.02 -5.35 15.16
C ALA A 169 -20.03 -4.49 16.46
N VAL A 170 -19.57 -3.24 16.38
CA VAL A 170 -19.60 -2.29 17.50
C VAL A 170 -21.03 -1.96 17.93
N ILE A 171 -21.95 -1.70 16.99
CA ILE A 171 -23.37 -1.44 17.29
C ILE A 171 -24.02 -2.65 17.97
N LEU A 172 -23.80 -3.86 17.44
CA LEU A 172 -24.33 -5.09 18.03
C LEU A 172 -23.76 -5.30 19.44
N GLY A 173 -22.48 -5.01 19.65
CA GLY A 173 -21.85 -5.03 20.96
C GLY A 173 -22.47 -4.04 21.93
N ALA A 174 -22.71 -2.81 21.49
CA ALA A 174 -23.33 -1.77 22.31
C ALA A 174 -24.78 -2.13 22.71
N ILE A 175 -25.56 -2.72 21.80
CA ILE A 175 -26.90 -3.25 22.10
C ILE A 175 -26.81 -4.39 23.13
N ALA A 176 -25.85 -5.30 22.96
CA ALA A 176 -25.63 -6.41 23.90
C ALA A 176 -25.25 -5.91 25.31
N ILE A 177 -24.38 -4.89 25.40
CA ILE A 177 -24.02 -4.22 26.65
C ILE A 177 -25.26 -3.55 27.27
N ALA A 178 -26.10 -2.89 26.47
CA ALA A 178 -27.31 -2.24 26.97
C ALA A 178 -28.32 -3.23 27.56
N LEU A 179 -28.55 -4.37 26.90
CA LEU A 179 -29.54 -5.38 27.30
C LEU A 179 -29.06 -6.26 28.45
N TRP A 180 -27.80 -6.71 28.41
CA TRP A 180 -27.29 -7.72 29.34
C TRP A 180 -26.33 -7.16 30.40
N LYS A 181 -25.94 -5.88 30.30
CA LYS A 181 -24.98 -5.22 31.22
C LYS A 181 -23.61 -5.93 31.27
N ILE A 182 -23.21 -6.49 30.13
CA ILE A 182 -21.97 -7.25 29.99
C ILE A 182 -20.88 -6.36 29.38
N ASN A 183 -20.10 -5.68 30.22
CA ASN A 183 -19.10 -4.71 29.74
C ASN A 183 -17.85 -5.34 29.09
N TRP A 184 -17.57 -6.63 29.32
CA TRP A 184 -16.39 -7.29 28.72
C TRP A 184 -16.48 -7.43 27.19
N ILE A 185 -17.66 -7.21 26.60
CA ILE A 185 -17.88 -7.25 25.15
C ILE A 185 -17.00 -6.22 24.43
N ASP A 186 -16.84 -5.01 24.97
CA ASP A 186 -16.03 -3.95 24.35
C ASP A 186 -14.53 -4.28 24.30
N PRO A 187 -13.89 -4.78 25.37
CA PRO A 187 -12.55 -5.34 25.29
C PRO A 187 -12.40 -6.45 24.24
N VAL A 188 -13.37 -7.36 24.12
CA VAL A 188 -13.32 -8.44 23.12
C VAL A 188 -13.43 -7.89 21.71
N LEU A 189 -14.33 -6.96 21.46
CA LEU A 189 -14.44 -6.28 20.16
C LEU A 189 -13.16 -5.52 19.83
N THR A 190 -12.57 -4.83 20.80
CA THR A 190 -11.29 -4.12 20.65
C THR A 190 -10.17 -5.07 20.24
N LEU A 191 -10.06 -6.23 20.89
CA LEU A 191 -9.06 -7.26 20.56
C LEU A 191 -9.29 -7.82 19.15
N LEU A 192 -10.53 -8.16 18.80
CA LEU A 192 -10.85 -8.72 17.47
C LEU A 192 -10.57 -7.74 16.33
N ILE A 193 -11.06 -6.50 16.47
CA ILE A 193 -10.83 -5.42 15.48
C ILE A 193 -9.33 -5.10 15.40
N GLY A 194 -8.66 -5.00 16.55
CA GLY A 194 -7.23 -4.69 16.58
C GLY A 194 -6.34 -5.80 16.02
N ILE A 195 -6.67 -7.09 16.21
CA ILE A 195 -5.92 -8.20 15.60
C ILE A 195 -5.98 -8.11 14.07
N TYR A 196 -7.17 -7.80 13.53
CA TYR A 196 -7.34 -7.58 12.10
C TYR A 196 -6.46 -6.44 11.59
N ILE A 197 -6.48 -5.28 12.26
CA ILE A 197 -5.74 -4.09 11.84
C ILE A 197 -4.23 -4.26 12.00
N VAL A 198 -3.76 -4.90 13.08
CA VAL A 198 -2.34 -5.21 13.27
C VAL A 198 -1.84 -6.15 12.18
N ARG A 199 -2.64 -7.13 11.75
CA ARG A 199 -2.27 -8.03 10.65
C ARG A 199 -2.09 -7.25 9.35
N GLU A 200 -3.06 -6.42 8.99
CA GLU A 200 -2.99 -5.57 7.77
C GLU A 200 -1.76 -4.65 7.84
N SER A 201 -1.54 -4.00 8.98
CA SER A 201 -0.38 -3.13 9.21
C SER A 201 0.95 -3.86 9.11
N TYR A 202 1.02 -5.09 9.63
CA TYR A 202 2.23 -5.91 9.57
C TYR A 202 2.59 -6.33 8.15
N VAL A 203 1.60 -6.66 7.32
CA VAL A 203 1.83 -6.96 5.90
C VAL A 203 2.43 -5.76 5.19
N ILE A 204 1.80 -4.58 5.33
CA ILE A 204 2.30 -3.32 4.74
C ILE A 204 3.71 -3.00 5.23
N LEU A 205 3.96 -3.15 6.54
CA LEU A 205 5.27 -2.90 7.13
C LEU A 205 6.34 -3.85 6.56
N SER A 206 6.02 -5.15 6.45
CA SER A 206 6.93 -6.16 5.93
C SER A 206 7.27 -5.89 4.46
N GLU A 207 6.29 -5.54 3.64
CA GLU A 207 6.51 -5.18 2.23
C GLU A 207 7.37 -3.92 2.10
N ALA A 208 7.09 -2.89 2.89
CA ALA A 208 7.86 -1.66 2.86
C ALA A 208 9.32 -1.86 3.35
N ILE A 209 9.52 -2.67 4.40
CA ILE A 209 10.88 -3.04 4.86
C ILE A 209 11.60 -3.86 3.79
N HIS A 210 10.93 -4.79 3.13
CA HIS A 210 11.51 -5.59 2.03
C HIS A 210 12.04 -4.68 0.92
N VAL A 211 11.30 -3.64 0.55
CA VAL A 211 11.75 -2.63 -0.42
C VAL A 211 12.96 -1.83 0.10
N LEU A 212 12.95 -1.42 1.38
CA LEU A 212 14.09 -0.69 1.98
C LEU A 212 15.36 -1.53 2.08
N MET A 213 15.22 -2.84 2.24
CA MET A 213 16.30 -3.81 2.27
C MET A 213 16.78 -4.23 0.88
N GLU A 214 16.31 -3.54 -0.17
CA GLU A 214 16.66 -3.81 -1.57
C GLU A 214 16.27 -5.23 -2.00
N GLY A 215 15.19 -5.75 -1.42
CA GLY A 215 14.67 -7.06 -1.74
C GLY A 215 14.11 -7.14 -3.16
N THR A 216 14.28 -8.31 -3.79
CA THR A 216 13.73 -8.61 -5.11
C THR A 216 12.20 -8.56 -5.09
N PRO A 217 11.55 -7.90 -6.07
CA PRO A 217 10.10 -7.87 -6.15
C PRO A 217 9.48 -9.27 -6.15
N PRO A 218 8.38 -9.52 -5.41
CA PRO A 218 7.77 -10.85 -5.32
C PRO A 218 7.36 -11.47 -6.66
N GLN A 219 7.02 -10.63 -7.66
CA GLN A 219 6.65 -11.05 -9.00
C GLN A 219 7.83 -11.43 -9.90
N ILE A 220 9.07 -11.15 -9.49
CA ILE A 220 10.27 -11.43 -10.28
C ILE A 220 10.92 -12.73 -9.85
N ASP A 221 11.11 -13.60 -10.82
CA ASP A 221 11.84 -14.84 -10.70
C ASP A 221 13.20 -14.68 -11.40
N VAL A 222 14.26 -14.56 -10.60
CA VAL A 222 15.62 -14.31 -11.08
C VAL A 222 16.14 -15.49 -11.92
N GLU A 223 15.74 -16.72 -11.60
CA GLU A 223 16.14 -17.91 -12.36
C GLU A 223 15.51 -17.87 -13.76
N LYS A 224 14.24 -17.48 -13.87
CA LYS A 224 13.60 -17.28 -15.19
C LYS A 224 14.24 -16.17 -16.00
N ILE A 225 14.73 -15.10 -15.36
CA ILE A 225 15.48 -14.06 -16.06
C ILE A 225 16.76 -14.65 -16.66
N GLN A 226 17.52 -15.41 -15.86
CA GLN A 226 18.72 -16.10 -16.34
C GLN A 226 18.41 -16.98 -17.56
N GLU A 227 17.41 -17.85 -17.45
CA GLU A 227 17.00 -18.75 -18.55
C GLU A 227 16.64 -17.98 -19.84
N GLU A 228 16.03 -16.81 -19.73
CA GLU A 228 15.67 -15.99 -20.90
C GLU A 228 16.86 -15.22 -21.49
N VAL A 229 17.81 -14.78 -20.65
CA VAL A 229 19.03 -14.09 -21.09
C VAL A 229 20.01 -15.08 -21.74
N GLU A 230 20.12 -16.30 -21.23
CA GLU A 230 21.00 -17.34 -21.78
C GLU A 230 20.45 -17.97 -23.08
N LYS A 231 19.24 -17.63 -23.50
CA LYS A 231 18.72 -18.02 -24.84
C LYS A 231 19.36 -17.24 -25.99
N PHE A 232 20.03 -16.13 -25.70
CA PHE A 232 20.77 -15.38 -26.70
C PHE A 232 22.04 -16.15 -27.05
N SER A 233 22.22 -16.50 -28.33
CA SER A 233 23.36 -17.31 -28.80
C SER A 233 24.74 -16.74 -28.50
N GLU A 234 24.79 -15.44 -28.26
CA GLU A 234 25.98 -14.66 -27.98
C GLU A 234 26.37 -14.65 -26.50
N VAL A 235 25.46 -15.07 -25.61
CA VAL A 235 25.60 -15.08 -24.15
C VAL A 235 26.06 -16.47 -23.72
N ASP A 236 27.19 -16.53 -23.04
CA ASP A 236 27.74 -17.77 -22.50
C ASP A 236 27.23 -18.03 -21.07
N ASP A 237 27.07 -16.96 -20.26
CA ASP A 237 26.69 -17.05 -18.85
C ASP A 237 26.15 -15.71 -18.30
N PHE A 238 25.16 -15.77 -17.40
CA PHE A 238 24.53 -14.62 -16.75
C PHE A 238 24.58 -14.75 -15.22
N HIS A 239 25.34 -13.88 -14.57
CA HIS A 239 25.71 -14.05 -13.15
C HIS A 239 25.78 -12.72 -12.39
N HIS A 240 25.99 -12.81 -11.07
CA HIS A 240 26.07 -11.67 -10.17
C HIS A 240 24.87 -10.71 -10.31
N VAL A 241 23.68 -11.30 -10.36
CA VAL A 241 22.42 -10.61 -10.60
C VAL A 241 21.87 -10.05 -9.31
N HIS A 242 21.63 -8.75 -9.28
CA HIS A 242 20.86 -8.10 -8.21
C HIS A 242 19.65 -7.40 -8.82
N VAL A 243 18.50 -7.62 -8.20
CA VAL A 243 17.23 -7.02 -8.62
C VAL A 243 16.57 -6.42 -7.40
N TRP A 244 16.24 -5.13 -7.46
CA TRP A 244 15.66 -4.40 -6.34
C TRP A 244 14.63 -3.37 -6.78
N MET A 245 13.89 -2.83 -5.82
CA MET A 245 12.95 -1.73 -6.02
C MET A 245 13.50 -0.43 -5.46
N VAL A 246 13.39 0.64 -6.24
CA VAL A 246 13.67 2.02 -5.79
C VAL A 246 12.37 2.74 -5.40
N GLY A 247 11.25 2.32 -5.99
CA GLY A 247 9.90 2.76 -5.67
C GLY A 247 8.90 1.65 -6.04
N GLU A 248 7.61 1.88 -5.80
CA GLU A 248 6.56 0.86 -5.96
C GLU A 248 6.49 0.21 -7.37
N ASN A 249 6.83 0.96 -8.42
CA ASN A 249 6.82 0.50 -9.82
C ASN A 249 8.16 0.75 -10.53
N ASP A 250 9.26 0.83 -9.78
CA ASP A 250 10.57 1.15 -10.33
C ASP A 250 11.56 0.04 -9.96
N VAL A 251 11.60 -0.98 -10.82
CA VAL A 251 12.46 -2.15 -10.68
C VAL A 251 13.78 -1.89 -11.41
N HIS A 252 14.86 -2.14 -10.68
CA HIS A 252 16.24 -1.99 -11.15
C HIS A 252 16.89 -3.36 -11.18
N LEU A 253 17.75 -3.58 -12.18
CA LEU A 253 18.57 -4.78 -12.30
C LEU A 253 20.01 -4.39 -12.58
N GLU A 254 20.95 -5.01 -11.88
CA GLU A 254 22.34 -5.06 -12.27
C GLU A 254 22.79 -6.51 -12.44
N ALA A 255 23.62 -6.77 -13.43
CA ALA A 255 24.14 -8.11 -13.67
C ALA A 255 25.41 -8.07 -14.51
N HIS A 256 26.18 -9.15 -14.44
CA HIS A 256 27.29 -9.42 -15.33
C HIS A 256 26.84 -10.42 -16.40
N VAL A 257 27.31 -10.21 -17.63
CA VAL A 257 26.97 -11.06 -18.78
C VAL A 257 28.26 -11.45 -19.48
N ASN A 258 28.64 -12.72 -19.38
CA ASN A 258 29.72 -13.29 -20.17
C ASN A 258 29.22 -13.50 -21.60
N ILE A 259 29.91 -12.89 -22.55
CA ILE A 259 29.57 -12.97 -23.97
C ILE A 259 30.76 -13.43 -24.79
N THR A 260 30.44 -13.98 -25.96
CA THR A 260 31.44 -14.30 -26.99
C THR A 260 32.26 -13.05 -27.37
N ASP A 261 33.54 -13.24 -27.65
CA ASP A 261 34.44 -12.13 -28.03
C ASP A 261 33.97 -11.45 -29.31
N MET A 262 33.62 -10.18 -29.21
CA MET A 262 33.01 -9.39 -30.27
C MET A 262 33.33 -7.91 -30.15
N LYS A 263 33.03 -7.14 -31.20
CA LYS A 263 33.26 -5.69 -31.16
C LYS A 263 32.26 -5.02 -30.20
N ILE A 264 32.70 -3.95 -29.54
CA ILE A 264 31.83 -3.13 -28.67
C ILE A 264 30.56 -2.65 -29.38
N SER A 265 30.64 -2.36 -30.69
CA SER A 265 29.46 -1.97 -31.47
C SER A 265 28.41 -3.09 -31.57
N GLU A 266 28.85 -4.34 -31.71
CA GLU A 266 27.98 -5.52 -31.82
C GLU A 266 27.42 -5.87 -30.43
N SER A 267 28.24 -5.78 -29.39
CA SER A 267 27.81 -6.01 -28.02
C SER A 267 26.79 -4.97 -27.54
N ASN A 268 26.88 -3.72 -28.02
CA ASN A 268 25.84 -2.71 -27.76
C ASN A 268 24.46 -3.10 -28.33
N GLU A 269 24.42 -3.75 -29.50
CA GLU A 269 23.15 -4.24 -30.09
C GLU A 269 22.60 -5.44 -29.31
N LEU A 270 23.46 -6.32 -28.82
CA LEU A 270 23.08 -7.40 -27.91
C LEU A 270 22.51 -6.83 -26.59
N ARG A 271 23.21 -5.87 -25.97
CA ARG A 271 22.74 -5.18 -24.75
C ARG A 271 21.34 -4.60 -24.95
N ALA A 272 21.10 -3.87 -26.03
CA ALA A 272 19.80 -3.27 -26.31
C ALA A 272 18.69 -4.32 -26.50
N ARG A 273 18.99 -5.49 -27.08
CA ARG A 273 18.02 -6.60 -27.19
C ARG A 273 17.70 -7.22 -25.84
N ILE A 274 18.71 -7.44 -24.99
CA ILE A 274 18.51 -7.98 -23.64
C ILE A 274 17.72 -6.98 -22.80
N GLU A 275 18.08 -5.70 -22.79
CA GLU A 275 17.36 -4.63 -22.06
C GLU A 275 15.89 -4.57 -22.48
N LYS A 276 15.62 -4.61 -23.78
CA LYS A 276 14.24 -4.63 -24.30
C LYS A 276 13.48 -5.89 -23.84
N MET A 277 14.12 -7.05 -23.84
CA MET A 277 13.50 -8.29 -23.36
C MET A 277 13.15 -8.21 -21.87
N LEU A 278 14.07 -7.67 -21.05
CA LEU A 278 13.86 -7.47 -19.62
C LEU A 278 12.70 -6.50 -19.35
N ASP A 279 12.58 -5.44 -20.13
CA ASP A 279 11.46 -4.50 -20.07
C ASP A 279 10.14 -5.16 -20.48
N ASP A 280 10.09 -5.75 -21.69
CA ASP A 280 8.88 -6.32 -22.28
C ASP A 280 8.31 -7.51 -21.48
N LYS A 281 9.17 -8.38 -20.93
CA LYS A 281 8.74 -9.62 -20.24
C LYS A 281 8.67 -9.48 -18.72
N PHE A 282 9.54 -8.69 -18.12
CA PHE A 282 9.70 -8.64 -16.66
C PHE A 282 9.41 -7.25 -16.07
N GLY A 283 9.16 -6.22 -16.89
CA GLY A 283 8.87 -4.86 -16.43
C GLY A 283 10.06 -4.18 -15.75
N ILE A 284 11.29 -4.55 -16.13
CA ILE A 284 12.51 -3.99 -15.57
C ILE A 284 12.96 -2.80 -16.42
N HIS A 285 12.69 -1.60 -15.92
CA HIS A 285 12.88 -0.36 -16.69
C HIS A 285 14.30 0.23 -16.58
N HIS A 286 15.06 -0.14 -15.55
CA HIS A 286 16.41 0.36 -15.34
C HIS A 286 17.38 -0.81 -15.20
N VAL A 287 18.27 -0.97 -16.18
CA VAL A 287 19.17 -2.11 -16.26
C VAL A 287 20.61 -1.61 -16.42
N THR A 288 21.52 -2.17 -15.64
CA THR A 288 22.96 -2.03 -15.84
C THR A 288 23.56 -3.41 -16.10
N LEU A 289 23.99 -3.66 -17.34
CA LEU A 289 24.65 -4.91 -17.72
C LEU A 289 26.15 -4.67 -17.90
N GLN A 290 26.97 -5.36 -17.12
CA GLN A 290 28.42 -5.40 -17.30
C GLN A 290 28.76 -6.56 -18.22
N PHE A 291 29.13 -6.25 -19.47
CA PHE A 291 29.54 -7.27 -20.43
C PHE A 291 31.00 -7.67 -20.24
N GLU A 292 31.26 -8.96 -20.21
CA GLU A 292 32.54 -9.56 -19.92
C GLU A 292 32.89 -10.64 -20.96
N CYS A 293 34.17 -10.99 -21.07
CA CYS A 293 34.64 -12.07 -21.93
C CYS A 293 35.60 -12.95 -21.13
N ASN A 294 35.15 -14.18 -20.82
CA ASN A 294 35.90 -15.16 -20.04
C ASN A 294 36.41 -14.62 -18.69
N GLN A 295 35.62 -13.77 -18.02
CA GLN A 295 35.91 -13.29 -16.67
C GLN A 295 35.00 -14.01 -15.66
N CYS A 296 35.31 -13.82 -14.36
CA CYS A 296 34.49 -14.34 -13.26
C CYS A 296 34.28 -15.87 -13.30
N PRO A 297 35.34 -16.70 -13.36
CA PRO A 297 35.18 -18.15 -13.26
C PRO A 297 34.57 -18.52 -11.90
N ASP A 298 33.55 -19.39 -11.91
CA ASP A 298 32.88 -19.97 -10.73
C ASP A 298 31.98 -19.01 -9.90
N VAL A 299 31.35 -18.01 -10.54
CA VAL A 299 30.35 -17.14 -9.91
C VAL A 299 28.95 -17.69 -10.19
N GLY A 300 28.14 -17.86 -9.13
CA GLY A 300 26.75 -18.27 -9.28
C GLY A 300 25.82 -17.09 -9.62
N LEU A 301 24.56 -17.40 -9.91
CA LEU A 301 23.52 -16.42 -10.27
C LEU A 301 23.47 -15.24 -9.29
N LEU A 302 23.46 -15.52 -7.99
CA LEU A 302 23.60 -14.55 -6.92
C LEU A 302 25.06 -14.64 -6.44
N GLY A 303 25.87 -13.62 -6.74
CA GLY A 303 27.31 -13.68 -6.47
C GLY A 303 27.63 -14.09 -5.03
N LYS A 304 28.79 -14.73 -4.81
CA LYS A 304 29.24 -15.03 -3.44
C LYS A 304 29.60 -13.72 -2.74
N HIS A 305 28.78 -13.27 -1.81
CA HIS A 305 29.17 -12.23 -0.86
C HIS A 305 30.39 -12.74 -0.07
N LYS A 306 31.55 -12.09 -0.25
CA LYS A 306 32.75 -12.33 0.55
C LYS A 306 32.66 -11.64 1.90
#